data_AF-A0A919RLE5-F1
#
_entry.id   AF-A0A919RLE5-F1
#
_cell.length_a   1.000
_cell.length_b   1.000
_cell.length_c   1.000
_cell.angle_alpha   90.00
_cell.angle_beta   90.00
_cell.angle_gamma   90.00
#
_symmetry.space_group_name_H-M   'P 1'
#
loop_
_entity.id
_entity.type
_entity.pdbx_description
1 polymer ?
#
loop_
_entity_poly.entity_id
_entity_poly.type
_entity_poly.pdbx_seq_one_letter_code
_entity_poly.pdbx_strand_id
1 'polypeptide(L)'
;MALGLLTLALLGGCTQSDPSGRPTAKAAVDAYVAGLNARDPHALRQLAPPGNDAESDIARRLATHGGQNIAITSADLTSDATPDGVSARLRGKGTKGAYSEILVVARCGDLWCVALGMAPSYRAPAQIHRP
;
A
#
# COMPACT_ATOMS: atom_id res chain seq x y z
N MET A 1 -47.07 18.67 -28.54
CA MET A 1 -45.60 18.72 -28.67
C MET A 1 -45.02 19.07 -27.32
N ALA A 2 -44.35 18.11 -26.68
CA ALA A 2 -43.34 18.25 -25.64
C ALA A 2 -43.21 16.88 -24.98
N LEU A 3 -42.12 16.16 -25.25
CA LEU A 3 -41.59 15.21 -24.28
C LEU A 3 -40.07 15.22 -24.45
N GLY A 4 -39.43 15.84 -23.47
CA GLY A 4 -38.01 16.13 -23.43
C GLY A 4 -37.15 14.89 -23.23
N LEU A 5 -35.88 15.09 -23.55
CA LEU A 5 -34.79 14.13 -23.46
C LEU A 5 -34.70 13.47 -22.08
N LEU A 6 -34.56 12.14 -22.06
CA LEU A 6 -33.99 11.40 -20.94
C LEU A 6 -32.61 10.87 -21.35
N THR A 7 -31.57 11.68 -21.13
CA THR A 7 -30.18 11.24 -21.04
C THR A 7 -29.98 10.52 -19.71
N LEU A 8 -30.01 9.18 -19.71
CA LEU A 8 -29.48 8.38 -18.61
C LEU A 8 -27.98 8.16 -18.81
N ALA A 9 -27.18 9.10 -18.32
CA ALA A 9 -25.77 8.86 -18.05
C ALA A 9 -25.68 7.97 -16.80
N LEU A 10 -25.54 6.66 -16.98
CA LEU A 10 -25.26 5.74 -15.87
C LEU A 10 -23.83 5.98 -15.34
N LEU A 11 -23.75 6.80 -14.29
CA LEU A 11 -22.99 6.58 -13.06
C LEU A 11 -21.62 5.87 -13.20
N GLY A 12 -20.70 6.52 -13.90
CA GLY A 12 -19.26 6.38 -13.64
C GLY A 12 -18.88 7.19 -12.39
N GLY A 13 -19.29 6.71 -11.21
CA GLY A 13 -18.97 7.33 -9.93
C GLY A 13 -17.90 6.54 -9.20
N CYS A 14 -16.65 6.75 -9.58
CA CYS A 14 -15.48 6.32 -8.82
C CYS A 14 -15.70 6.67 -7.35
N THR A 15 -15.61 5.69 -6.46
CA THR A 15 -15.48 5.88 -5.01
C THR A 15 -14.17 6.62 -4.74
N GLN A 16 -14.19 7.94 -4.93
CA GLN A 16 -13.06 8.80 -4.68
C GLN A 16 -13.22 9.33 -3.26
N SER A 17 -12.74 8.53 -2.32
CA SER A 17 -12.32 9.03 -1.02
C SER A 17 -10.91 8.51 -0.80
N ASP A 18 -9.92 9.37 -1.01
CA ASP A 18 -8.83 9.44 -0.04
C ASP A 18 -8.08 10.77 -0.17
N PRO A 19 -8.15 11.66 0.84
CA PRO A 19 -7.18 12.74 0.98
C PRO A 19 -6.00 12.39 1.91
N SER A 20 -5.92 11.16 2.43
CA SER A 20 -4.89 10.49 3.28
C SER A 20 -5.46 9.74 4.51
N GLY A 21 -6.80 9.66 4.65
CA GLY A 21 -7.58 9.05 5.74
C GLY A 21 -7.84 7.55 5.60
N ARG A 22 -6.78 6.73 5.63
CA ARG A 22 -6.80 5.27 5.46
C ARG A 22 -7.32 4.53 6.71
N PRO A 23 -8.57 4.01 6.73
CA PRO A 23 -9.12 3.39 7.94
C PRO A 23 -8.67 1.93 8.13
N THR A 24 -8.09 1.30 7.10
CA THR A 24 -7.71 -0.13 7.12
C THR A 24 -6.30 -0.35 6.60
N ALA A 25 -5.66 -1.45 7.03
CA ALA A 25 -4.36 -1.88 6.52
C ALA A 25 -4.39 -2.14 5.01
N LYS A 26 -5.50 -2.69 4.50
CA LYS A 26 -5.67 -2.90 3.05
C LYS A 26 -5.67 -1.59 2.27
N ALA A 27 -6.32 -0.54 2.77
CA ALA A 27 -6.30 0.76 2.12
C ALA A 27 -4.87 1.34 2.02
N ALA A 28 -4.04 1.16 3.06
CA ALA A 28 -2.64 1.57 3.03
C ALA A 28 -1.81 0.77 2.01
N VAL A 29 -2.06 -0.53 1.87
CA VAL A 29 -1.45 -1.39 0.83
C VAL A 29 -1.85 -0.93 -0.57
N ASP A 30 -3.15 -0.67 -0.80
CA ASP A 30 -3.65 -0.25 -2.11
C ASP A 30 -3.06 1.11 -2.50
N ALA A 31 -2.98 2.06 -1.56
CA ALA A 31 -2.34 3.37 -1.76
C ALA A 31 -0.84 3.24 -2.06
N TYR A 32 -0.15 2.30 -1.41
CA TYR A 32 1.27 2.04 -1.68
C TYR A 32 1.50 1.57 -3.12
N VAL A 33 0.72 0.61 -3.60
CA VAL A 33 0.83 0.11 -4.98
C VAL A 33 0.46 1.20 -5.98
N ALA A 34 -0.54 2.02 -5.67
CA ALA A 34 -0.90 3.18 -6.49
C ALA A 34 0.27 4.18 -6.60
N GLY A 35 0.92 4.51 -5.48
CA GLY A 35 2.10 5.39 -5.45
C GLY A 35 3.28 4.83 -6.26
N LEU A 36 3.53 3.53 -6.20
CA LEU A 36 4.52 2.87 -7.06
C LEU A 36 4.17 3.01 -8.54
N ASN A 37 2.93 2.71 -8.92
CA ASN A 37 2.48 2.78 -10.31
C ASN A 37 2.52 4.20 -10.86
N ALA A 38 2.19 5.21 -10.05
CA ALA A 38 2.25 6.62 -10.43
C ALA A 38 3.67 7.20 -10.43
N ARG A 39 4.67 6.48 -9.90
CA ARG A 39 6.01 7.01 -9.60
C ARG A 39 5.98 8.26 -8.72
N ASP A 40 5.08 8.26 -7.74
CA ASP A 40 4.83 9.42 -6.89
C ASP A 40 5.54 9.26 -5.52
N PRO A 41 6.74 9.84 -5.34
CA PRO A 41 7.44 9.76 -4.06
C PRO A 41 6.71 10.49 -2.94
N HIS A 42 5.94 11.54 -3.26
CA HIS A 42 5.20 12.31 -2.26
C HIS A 42 4.01 11.50 -1.72
N ALA A 43 3.26 10.82 -2.60
CA ALA A 43 2.21 9.90 -2.17
C ALA A 43 2.77 8.77 -1.28
N LEU A 44 3.92 8.18 -1.65
CA LEU A 44 4.57 7.16 -0.83
C LEU A 44 5.06 7.70 0.52
N ARG A 45 5.55 8.95 0.56
CA ARG A 45 5.98 9.61 1.80
C ARG A 45 4.83 9.80 2.78
N GLN A 46 3.62 10.09 2.30
CA GLN A 46 2.43 10.19 3.15
C GLN A 46 2.03 8.85 3.79
N LEU A 47 2.54 7.73 3.27
CA LEU A 47 2.33 6.40 3.85
C LEU A 47 3.30 6.07 4.96
N ALA A 48 4.43 6.77 5.06
CA ALA A 48 5.42 6.54 6.10
C ALA A 48 4.91 7.00 7.49
N PRO A 49 5.33 6.34 8.58
CA PRO A 49 5.10 6.85 9.92
C PRO A 49 5.62 8.28 10.08
N PRO A 50 4.89 9.18 10.77
CA PRO A 50 5.37 10.53 11.04
C PRO A 50 6.75 10.53 11.71
N GLY A 51 7.68 11.35 11.22
CA GLY A 51 9.04 11.43 11.75
C GLY A 51 10.03 10.40 11.18
N ASN A 52 9.59 9.40 10.40
CA ASN A 52 10.51 8.50 9.72
C ASN A 52 11.21 9.16 8.52
N ASP A 53 12.51 8.90 8.38
CA ASP A 53 13.24 9.18 7.15
C ASP A 53 13.02 8.05 6.14
N ALA A 54 12.05 8.25 5.25
CA ALA A 54 11.61 7.29 4.25
C ALA A 54 12.25 7.49 2.87
N GLU A 55 13.03 8.55 2.64
CA GLU A 55 13.45 8.97 1.30
C GLU A 55 14.24 7.90 0.55
N SER A 56 15.28 7.36 1.19
CA SER A 56 16.12 6.30 0.60
C SER A 56 15.32 5.02 0.32
N ASP A 57 14.32 4.75 1.14
CA ASP A 57 13.48 3.56 1.06
C ASP A 57 12.48 3.64 -0.10
N ILE A 58 11.86 4.82 -0.24
CA ILE A 58 10.97 5.19 -1.34
C ILE A 58 11.74 5.20 -2.65
N ALA A 59 12.92 5.85 -2.70
CA ALA A 59 13.74 5.92 -3.90
C ALA A 59 14.11 4.52 -4.41
N ARG A 60 14.53 3.61 -3.50
CA ARG A 60 14.84 2.21 -3.86
C ARG A 60 13.63 1.50 -4.46
N ARG A 61 12.46 1.61 -3.83
CA ARG A 61 11.23 0.97 -4.30
C ARG A 61 10.75 1.53 -5.64
N LEU A 62 10.83 2.85 -5.83
CA LEU A 62 10.51 3.48 -7.11
C LEU A 62 11.47 3.05 -8.22
N ALA A 63 12.77 2.92 -7.93
CA ALA A 63 13.73 2.39 -8.90
C ALA A 63 13.41 0.94 -9.28
N THR A 64 13.04 0.10 -8.30
CA THR A 64 12.76 -1.33 -8.54
C THR A 64 11.41 -1.58 -9.18
N HIS A 65 10.36 -0.86 -8.78
CA HIS A 65 8.94 -1.18 -9.05
C HIS A 65 8.16 -0.03 -9.71
N GLY A 66 8.71 1.19 -9.75
CA GLY A 66 7.99 2.38 -10.18
C GLY A 66 7.52 2.35 -11.64
N GLY A 67 6.24 2.67 -11.87
CA GLY A 67 5.65 2.75 -13.20
C GLY A 67 5.46 1.40 -13.89
N GLN A 68 5.36 0.31 -13.13
CA GLN A 68 5.24 -1.04 -13.69
C GLN A 68 3.79 -1.51 -13.86
N ASN A 69 2.79 -0.64 -13.72
CA ASN A 69 1.37 -1.00 -13.81
C ASN A 69 1.05 -2.30 -13.06
N ILE A 70 1.56 -2.38 -11.83
CA ILE A 70 1.43 -3.52 -10.93
C ILE A 70 -0.06 -3.75 -10.68
N ALA A 71 -0.55 -4.90 -11.09
CA ALA A 71 -1.85 -5.43 -10.74
C ALA A 71 -1.67 -6.50 -9.66
N ILE A 72 -2.18 -6.23 -8.47
CA ILE A 72 -2.17 -7.18 -7.35
C ILE A 72 -3.17 -8.30 -7.62
N THR A 73 -2.72 -9.54 -7.50
CA THR A 73 -3.54 -10.75 -7.61
C THR A 73 -3.81 -11.40 -6.26
N SER A 74 -2.94 -11.17 -5.27
CA SER A 74 -3.17 -11.55 -3.87
C SER A 74 -2.53 -10.56 -2.90
N ALA A 75 -3.21 -10.32 -1.78
CA ALA A 75 -2.70 -9.59 -0.63
C ALA A 75 -3.08 -10.36 0.63
N ASP A 76 -2.15 -11.15 1.15
CA ASP A 76 -2.35 -11.92 2.37
C ASP A 76 -1.95 -11.06 3.56
N LEU A 77 -2.94 -10.63 4.36
CA LEU A 77 -2.70 -9.87 5.59
C LEU A 77 -2.68 -10.81 6.80
N THR A 78 -1.56 -10.86 7.49
CA THR A 78 -1.37 -11.63 8.72
C THR A 78 -1.16 -10.65 9.86
N SER A 79 -1.97 -10.74 10.91
CA SER A 79 -1.72 -9.99 12.14
C SER A 79 -0.40 -10.45 12.76
N ASP A 80 0.45 -9.48 13.10
CA ASP A 80 1.67 -9.76 13.84
C ASP A 80 1.31 -10.00 15.33
N ALA A 81 2.29 -10.39 16.15
CA ALA A 81 2.07 -10.65 17.57
C ALA A 81 1.66 -9.40 18.39
N THR A 82 1.63 -8.22 17.76
CA THR A 82 1.14 -6.97 18.34
C THR A 82 -0.20 -6.59 17.69
N PRO A 83 -1.16 -6.06 18.47
CA PRO A 83 -2.49 -5.71 17.96
C PRO A 83 -2.49 -4.61 16.89
N ASP A 84 -1.38 -3.87 16.80
CA ASP A 84 -1.27 -2.65 16.00
C ASP A 84 -0.43 -2.82 14.72
N GLY A 85 0.00 -4.04 14.41
CA GLY A 85 0.84 -4.37 13.25
C GLY A 85 0.31 -5.55 12.44
N VAL A 86 0.37 -5.43 11.12
CA VAL A 86 0.10 -6.53 10.19
C VAL A 86 1.19 -6.63 9.14
N SER A 87 1.57 -7.86 8.82
CA SER A 87 2.39 -8.18 7.66
C SER A 87 1.49 -8.42 6.45
N ALA A 88 1.70 -7.68 5.37
CA ALA A 88 1.01 -7.86 4.10
C ALA A 88 1.96 -8.49 3.07
N ARG A 89 1.68 -9.73 2.66
CA ARG A 89 2.38 -10.39 1.55
C ARG A 89 1.63 -10.13 0.25
N LEU A 90 2.26 -9.39 -0.63
CA LEU A 90 1.70 -9.00 -1.92
C LEU A 90 2.22 -9.91 -3.02
N ARG A 91 1.32 -10.33 -3.91
CA ARG A 91 1.65 -10.99 -5.17
C ARG A 91 0.87 -10.33 -6.29
N GLY A 92 1.50 -10.20 -7.44
CA GLY A 92 0.88 -9.56 -8.59
C GLY A 92 1.68 -9.73 -9.87
N LYS A 93 1.32 -8.93 -10.87
CA LYS A 93 2.02 -8.85 -12.15
C LYS A 93 2.20 -7.38 -12.52
N GLY A 94 3.41 -7.03 -12.91
CA GLY A 94 3.74 -5.76 -13.54
C GLY A 94 4.23 -5.95 -14.98
N THR A 95 4.55 -4.85 -15.64
CA THR A 95 5.08 -4.83 -17.02
C THR A 95 6.42 -5.57 -17.16
N LYS A 96 7.21 -5.64 -16.08
CA LYS A 96 8.49 -6.38 -16.05
C LYS A 96 8.36 -7.85 -15.63
N GLY A 97 7.15 -8.34 -15.38
CA GLY A 97 6.91 -9.73 -14.97
C GLY A 97 6.22 -9.83 -13.61
N ALA A 98 6.49 -10.91 -12.87
CA ALA A 98 5.87 -11.14 -11.57
C ALA A 98 6.29 -10.07 -10.55
N TYR A 99 5.33 -9.64 -9.73
CA TYR A 99 5.55 -8.75 -8.60
C TYR A 99 5.34 -9.52 -7.29
N SER A 100 6.23 -9.33 -6.32
CA SER A 100 6.11 -9.88 -4.98
C SER A 100 6.81 -8.98 -3.97
N GLU A 101 6.15 -8.66 -2.87
CA GLU A 101 6.72 -7.87 -1.78
C GLU A 101 6.09 -8.26 -0.44
N ILE A 102 6.82 -8.03 0.65
CA ILE A 102 6.26 -8.09 2.00
C ILE A 102 6.33 -6.69 2.58
N LEU A 103 5.19 -6.17 3.03
CA LEU A 103 5.07 -4.88 3.69
C LEU A 103 4.71 -5.09 5.15
N VAL A 104 5.28 -4.28 6.03
CA VAL A 104 4.74 -4.11 7.38
C VAL A 104 3.83 -2.90 7.35
N VAL A 105 2.61 -3.07 7.83
CA VAL A 105 1.61 -2.01 7.93
C VAL A 105 1.22 -1.90 9.39
N ALA A 106 1.28 -0.71 9.96
CA ALA A 106 1.03 -0.50 11.39
C ALA A 106 0.14 0.72 11.63
N ARG A 107 -0.53 0.73 12.76
CA ARG A 107 -1.26 1.91 13.25
C ARG A 107 -0.27 3.04 13.57
N CYS A 108 -0.58 4.23 13.07
CA CYS A 108 0.14 5.48 13.32
C CYS A 108 -0.88 6.56 13.72
N GLY A 109 -1.39 6.43 14.96
CA GLY A 109 -2.59 7.14 15.40
C GLY A 109 -3.85 6.56 14.76
N ASP A 110 -4.70 7.42 14.21
CA ASP A 110 -5.98 7.00 13.59
C ASP A 110 -5.82 6.40 12.18
N LEU A 111 -4.60 6.41 11.64
CA LEU A 111 -4.29 5.96 10.29
C LEU A 111 -3.48 4.67 10.28
N TRP A 112 -3.51 3.98 9.14
CA TRP A 112 -2.57 2.91 8.82
C TRP A 112 -1.41 3.44 7.98
N CYS A 113 -0.19 3.21 8.46
CA CYS A 113 1.06 3.56 7.80
C CYS A 113 1.77 2.30 7.29
N VAL A 114 2.46 2.44 6.15
CA VAL A 114 3.40 1.43 5.66
C VAL A 114 4.75 1.75 6.28
N ALA A 115 5.43 0.76 6.85
CA ALA A 115 6.75 0.92 7.46
C ALA A 115 7.81 1.25 6.40
N LEU A 116 7.87 2.53 6.02
CA LEU A 116 8.82 3.12 5.10
C LEU A 116 9.81 3.97 5.90
N GLY A 117 11.09 3.77 5.67
CA GLY A 117 12.15 4.42 6.45
C GLY A 117 12.35 3.81 7.83
N MET A 118 13.63 3.66 8.22
CA MET A 118 14.15 2.83 9.32
C MET A 118 13.57 1.40 9.37
N ALA A 119 14.43 0.43 9.05
CA ALA A 119 14.14 -0.98 9.23
C ALA A 119 13.58 -1.20 10.64
N PRO A 120 12.46 -1.94 10.79
CA PRO A 120 12.06 -2.32 12.11
C PRO A 120 13.23 -3.11 12.70
N SER A 121 13.54 -2.83 13.95
CA SER A 121 13.92 -3.88 14.91
C SER A 121 12.79 -4.92 14.98
N TYR A 122 12.38 -5.49 13.85
CA TYR A 122 11.62 -6.72 13.76
C TYR A 122 12.64 -7.81 14.00
N ARG A 123 12.81 -8.15 15.27
CA ARG A 123 13.39 -9.44 15.62
C ARG A 123 12.51 -10.48 14.93
N ALA A 124 12.99 -11.05 13.83
CA ALA A 124 12.40 -12.25 13.25
C ALA A 124 12.11 -13.22 14.41
N PRO A 125 10.94 -13.88 14.47
CA PRO A 125 10.71 -14.92 15.47
C PRO A 125 11.92 -15.84 15.42
N ALA A 126 12.55 -16.03 16.58
CA ALA A 126 13.78 -16.80 16.71
C ALA A 126 13.58 -18.08 15.90
N GLN A 127 14.45 -18.31 14.90
CA GLN A 127 14.45 -19.59 14.21
C GLN A 127 14.65 -20.64 15.29
N ILE A 128 13.58 -21.36 15.61
CA ILE A 128 13.63 -22.45 16.57
C ILE A 128 14.47 -23.51 15.87
N HIS A 129 15.76 -23.51 16.17
CA HIS A 129 16.66 -24.60 15.83
C HIS A 129 16.10 -25.81 16.58
N ARG A 130 15.42 -26.69 15.85
CA ARG A 130 14.96 -27.96 16.38
C ARG A 130 16.15 -28.93 16.38
N PRO A 131 16.42 -29.63 17.49
CA PRO A 131 17.60 -30.49 17.66
C PRO A 131 17.64 -31.66 16.68
#